data_AF-A0A212C1I9-F1
#
_entry.id   AF-A0A212C1I9-F1
#
_cell.length_a   1.000
_cell.length_b   1.000
_cell.length_c   1.000
_cell.angle_alpha   90.00
_cell.angle_beta   90.00
_cell.angle_gamma   90.00
#
_symmetry.space_group_name_H-M   'P 1'
#
loop_
_entity.id
_entity.type
_entity.pdbx_description
1 polymer ?
#
loop_
_entity_poly.entity_id
_entity_poly.type
_entity_poly.pdbx_seq_one_letter_code
_entity_poly.pdbx_strand_id
1 'polypeptide(L)'
;MPLLGVIYLNGHRLSEEKIWKILNFLGIYDGRRHFIFGDTRKFLTEDLVREEYVEYSQVPGSDPPHYEFLCGPRALMESNKKKVLEFLAKLFIRLGPLASEL
;
A
#
# COMPACT_ATOMS: atom_id res chain seq x y z
N MET A 1 -5.65 -4.43 -7.39
CA MET A 1 -4.31 -4.34 -6.79
C MET A 1 -4.45 -4.26 -5.26
N PRO A 2 -3.85 -5.19 -4.50
CA PRO A 2 -3.93 -5.29 -3.04
C PRO A 2 -3.62 -4.01 -2.25
N LEU A 3 -2.49 -3.41 -2.61
CA LEU A 3 -1.88 -2.29 -1.91
C LEU A 3 -2.69 -1.00 -2.04
N LEU A 4 -3.26 -0.75 -3.23
CA LEU A 4 -4.17 0.37 -3.43
C LEU A 4 -5.38 0.30 -2.51
N GLY A 5 -5.86 -0.91 -2.21
CA GLY A 5 -6.92 -1.11 -1.23
C GLY A 5 -6.50 -0.69 0.19
N VAL A 6 -5.26 -0.98 0.58
CA VAL A 6 -4.72 -0.59 1.90
C VAL A 6 -4.62 0.93 2.04
N ILE A 7 -4.10 1.64 1.03
CA ILE A 7 -3.99 3.11 1.04
C ILE A 7 -5.39 3.73 1.00
N TYR A 8 -6.26 3.23 0.13
CA TYR A 8 -7.64 3.70 -0.01
C TYR A 8 -8.43 3.59 1.31
N LEU A 9 -8.29 2.46 2.03
CA LEU A 9 -8.96 2.26 3.32
C LEU A 9 -8.49 3.19 4.44
N ASN A 10 -7.28 3.72 4.34
CA ASN A 10 -6.72 4.62 5.34
C ASN A 10 -6.92 6.10 4.98
N GLY A 11 -7.97 6.42 4.23
CA GLY A 11 -8.28 7.80 3.87
C GLY A 11 -7.36 8.35 2.78
N HIS A 12 -6.93 7.49 1.86
CA HIS A 12 -6.10 7.83 0.69
C HIS A 12 -4.67 8.30 1.02
N ARG A 13 -4.22 8.13 2.25
CA ARG A 13 -2.89 8.55 2.73
C ARG A 13 -2.34 7.53 3.73
N LEU A 14 -1.07 7.18 3.63
CA LEU A 14 -0.41 6.30 4.59
C LEU A 14 1.09 6.65 4.73
N SER A 15 1.63 6.62 5.95
CA SER A 15 3.09 6.70 6.12
C SER A 15 3.77 5.46 5.53
N GLU A 16 4.98 5.64 5.01
CA GLU A 16 5.79 4.54 4.48
C GLU A 16 5.99 3.43 5.53
N GLU A 17 6.21 3.80 6.79
CA GLU A 17 6.36 2.87 7.93
C GLU A 17 5.13 1.96 8.10
N LYS A 18 3.92 2.54 8.00
CA LYS A 18 2.69 1.79 8.15
C LYS A 18 2.47 0.87 6.95
N ILE A 19 2.88 1.27 5.74
CA ILE A 19 2.86 0.38 4.57
C ILE A 19 3.77 -0.81 4.81
N TRP A 20 5.02 -0.56 5.23
CA TRP A 20 5.96 -1.64 5.49
C TRP A 20 5.51 -2.56 6.63
N LYS A 21 4.88 -2.02 7.68
CA LYS A 21 4.29 -2.85 8.75
C LYS A 21 3.24 -3.83 8.21
N ILE A 22 2.36 -3.34 7.33
CA ILE A 22 1.31 -4.17 6.72
C ILE A 22 1.93 -5.18 5.73
N LEU A 23 2.88 -4.76 4.90
CA LEU A 23 3.57 -5.65 3.96
C LEU A 23 4.36 -6.75 4.69
N ASN A 24 5.10 -6.40 5.74
CA ASN A 24 5.85 -7.36 6.56
C ASN A 24 4.92 -8.40 7.18
N PHE A 25 3.74 -7.98 7.64
CA PHE A 25 2.71 -8.87 8.16
C PHE A 25 2.15 -9.81 7.07
N LEU A 26 2.13 -9.38 5.81
CA LEU A 26 1.77 -10.20 4.66
C LEU A 26 2.94 -11.04 4.11
N GLY A 27 4.10 -11.04 4.78
CA GLY A 27 5.31 -11.77 4.36
C GLY A 27 6.10 -11.10 3.23
N ILE A 28 5.84 -9.81 2.96
CA ILE A 28 6.53 -9.02 1.95
C ILE A 28 7.47 -8.05 2.68
N TYR A 29 8.78 -8.22 2.48
CA TYR A 29 9.80 -7.48 3.23
C TYR A 29 10.59 -6.54 2.35
N ASP A 30 10.95 -5.38 2.90
CA ASP A 30 11.83 -4.43 2.23
C ASP A 30 13.22 -5.04 1.97
N GLY A 31 13.83 -4.66 0.84
CA GLY A 31 15.13 -5.16 0.40
C GLY A 31 15.16 -6.64 0.00
N ARG A 32 14.03 -7.35 0.00
CA ARG A 32 13.92 -8.74 -0.47
C ARG A 32 13.13 -8.80 -1.77
N ARG A 33 13.63 -9.55 -2.75
CA ARG A 33 12.87 -9.85 -3.96
C ARG A 33 11.68 -10.75 -3.63
N HIS A 34 10.48 -10.26 -3.87
CA HIS A 34 9.25 -11.03 -3.76
C HIS A 34 8.95 -11.74 -5.08
N PHE A 35 8.51 -13.00 -5.04
CA PHE A 35 8.28 -13.80 -6.25
C PHE A 35 7.28 -13.15 -7.23
N ILE A 36 6.28 -12.44 -6.72
CA ILE A 36 5.23 -11.77 -7.52
C ILE A 36 5.62 -10.32 -7.88
N PHE A 37 6.23 -9.59 -6.94
CA PHE A 37 6.43 -8.14 -7.08
C PHE A 37 7.86 -7.77 -7.49
N GLY A 38 8.76 -8.75 -7.58
CA GLY A 38 10.18 -8.49 -7.80
C GLY A 38 10.75 -7.63 -6.67
N ASP A 39 11.37 -6.52 -7.04
CA ASP A 39 11.81 -5.51 -6.08
C ASP A 39 10.60 -4.71 -5.58
N THR A 40 10.13 -5.03 -4.38
CA THR A 40 8.94 -4.39 -3.81
C THR A 40 9.12 -2.90 -3.60
N ARG A 41 10.31 -2.43 -3.19
CA ARG A 41 10.54 -1.00 -2.97
C ARG A 41 10.42 -0.24 -4.30
N LYS A 42 11.12 -0.71 -5.33
CA LYS A 42 11.02 -0.15 -6.68
C LYS A 42 9.57 -0.16 -7.20
N PHE A 43 8.87 -1.29 -7.03
CA PHE A 43 7.48 -1.40 -7.45
C PHE A 43 6.60 -0.34 -6.79
N LEU A 44 6.78 -0.10 -5.48
CA LEU A 44 6.01 0.87 -4.71
C LEU A 44 6.32 2.32 -5.09
N THR A 45 7.61 2.68 -5.14
CA THR A 45 8.05 4.08 -5.24
C THR A 45 8.31 4.55 -6.66
N GLU A 46 8.44 3.64 -7.63
CA GLU A 46 8.68 3.96 -9.04
C GLU A 46 7.52 3.49 -9.92
N ASP A 47 7.24 2.19 -9.95
CA ASP A 47 6.30 1.63 -10.94
C ASP A 47 4.86 2.14 -10.67
N LEU A 48 4.40 2.10 -9.43
CA LEU A 48 3.06 2.62 -9.08
C LEU A 48 2.94 4.14 -9.17
N VAL A 49 4.06 4.86 -8.99
CA VAL A 49 4.10 6.32 -9.18
C VAL A 49 4.01 6.66 -10.66
N ARG A 50 4.78 5.97 -11.51
CA ARG A 50 4.73 6.13 -12.97
C ARG A 50 3.36 5.80 -13.54
N GLU A 51 2.70 4.79 -13.00
CA GLU A 51 1.34 4.39 -13.41
C GLU A 51 0.24 5.26 -12.77
N GLU A 52 0.60 6.31 -12.02
CA GLU A 52 -0.31 7.26 -11.37
C GLU A 52 -1.30 6.62 -10.36
N TYR A 53 -0.94 5.46 -9.83
CA TYR A 53 -1.72 4.76 -8.82
C TYR A 53 -1.44 5.28 -7.41
N VAL A 54 -0.20 5.72 -7.15
CA VAL A 54 0.17 6.36 -5.89
C VAL A 54 1.01 7.59 -6.16
N GLU A 55 0.98 8.54 -5.24
CA GLU A 55 2.00 9.56 -5.13
C GLU A 55 2.88 9.22 -3.94
N TYR A 56 4.20 9.30 -4.10
CA TYR A 56 5.17 9.06 -3.04
C TYR A 56 5.93 10.36 -2.79
N SER A 57 5.81 10.91 -1.58
CA SER A 57 6.37 12.23 -1.27
C SER A 57 6.90 12.27 0.17
N GLN A 58 7.86 13.17 0.39
CA GLN A 58 8.33 13.47 1.73
C GLN A 58 7.30 14.34 2.45
N VAL A 59 7.04 14.02 3.72
CA VAL A 59 6.19 14.83 4.59
C VAL A 59 6.85 16.20 4.81
N PRO A 60 6.19 17.32 4.45
CA PRO A 60 6.77 18.66 4.61
C PRO A 60 7.14 18.96 6.06
N GLY A 61 8.37 19.44 6.28
CA GLY A 61 8.85 19.81 7.61
C GLY A 61 9.17 18.63 8.54
N SER A 62 9.21 17.39 8.02
CA SER A 62 9.65 16.23 8.81
C SER A 62 11.17 16.28 9.08
N ASP A 63 11.53 16.20 10.36
CA ASP A 63 12.92 16.03 10.82
C ASP A 63 12.98 14.93 11.91
N PRO A 64 13.54 13.74 11.62
CA PRO A 64 14.17 13.34 10.36
C PRO A 64 13.18 13.22 9.18
N PRO A 65 13.64 13.09 7.92
CA PRO A 65 12.76 12.90 6.76
C PRO A 65 11.83 11.69 6.90
N HIS A 66 10.52 11.91 6.78
CA HIS A 66 9.51 10.86 6.68
C HIS A 66 8.82 10.92 5.34
N TYR A 67 8.40 9.76 4.82
CA TYR A 67 7.71 9.65 3.55
C TYR A 67 6.32 9.05 3.71
N GLU A 68 5.47 9.36 2.75
CA GLU A 68 4.09 8.89 2.70
C GLU A 68 3.67 8.53 1.29
N PHE A 69 2.62 7.72 1.22
CA PHE A 69 1.94 7.32 0.01
C PHE A 69 0.54 7.90 0.00
N LEU A 70 0.17 8.52 -1.11
CA LEU A 70 -1.17 9.03 -1.38
C LEU A 70 -1.79 8.24 -2.54
N CYS A 71 -3.12 8.17 -2.62
CA CYS A 71 -3.77 7.65 -3.83
C CYS A 71 -3.55 8.62 -5.00
N GLY A 72 -2.98 8.13 -6.09
CA GLY A 72 -2.83 8.89 -7.33
C GLY A 72 -4.15 9.01 -8.12
N PRO A 73 -4.19 9.87 -9.15
CA PRO A 73 -5.40 10.18 -9.90
C PRO A 73 -5.99 8.95 -10.59
N ARG A 74 -5.14 8.05 -11.11
CA ARG A 74 -5.62 6.81 -11.73
C ARG A 74 -6.24 5.85 -10.71
N ALA A 75 -5.68 5.77 -9.50
CA ALA A 75 -6.30 4.96 -8.44
C ALA A 75 -7.69 5.49 -8.08
N LEU A 76 -7.87 6.81 -8.02
CA LEU A 76 -9.17 7.43 -7.77
C LEU A 76 -10.16 7.15 -8.89
N MET A 77 -9.73 7.28 -10.16
CA MET A 77 -10.59 7.04 -11.34
C MET A 77 -10.95 5.56 -11.54
N GLU A 78 -9.99 4.65 -11.38
CA GLU A 78 -10.18 3.21 -11.63
C GLU A 78 -10.70 2.43 -10.42
N SER A 79 -10.76 3.06 -9.24
CA SER A 79 -11.28 2.42 -8.03
C SER A 79 -12.78 2.17 -8.10
N ASN A 80 -13.17 1.03 -8.67
CA ASN A 80 -14.48 0.47 -8.35
C ASN A 80 -14.41 -0.06 -6.92
N LYS A 81 -15.06 0.64 -5.98
CA LYS A 81 -15.23 0.29 -4.56
C LYS A 81 -15.47 -1.22 -4.34
N LYS A 82 -16.18 -1.91 -5.25
CA LYS A 82 -16.38 -3.37 -5.20
C LYS A 82 -15.10 -4.20 -5.37
N LYS A 83 -14.24 -3.90 -6.35
CA LYS A 83 -13.02 -4.67 -6.60
C LYS A 83 -12.01 -4.55 -5.46
N VAL A 84 -11.97 -3.37 -4.83
CA VAL A 84 -11.19 -3.13 -3.61
C VAL A 84 -11.76 -3.95 -2.46
N LEU A 85 -13.08 -3.90 -2.22
CA LEU A 85 -13.75 -4.69 -1.18
C LEU A 85 -13.64 -6.21 -1.38
N GLU A 86 -13.71 -6.71 -2.62
CA GLU A 86 -13.52 -8.13 -2.92
C GLU A 86 -12.09 -8.60 -2.64
N PHE A 87 -11.10 -7.76 -2.97
CA PHE A 87 -9.72 -8.04 -2.60
C PHE A 87 -9.57 -8.09 -1.08
N LEU A 88 -10.15 -7.12 -0.37
CA LEU A 88 -10.13 -7.06 1.09
C LEU A 88 -10.83 -8.26 1.73
N ALA A 89 -11.98 -8.68 1.22
CA ALA A 89 -12.67 -9.88 1.70
C ALA A 89 -11.77 -11.11 1.57
N LYS A 90 -11.07 -11.28 0.43
CA LYS A 90 -10.10 -12.37 0.24
C LYS A 90 -8.91 -12.25 1.20
N LEU A 91 -8.48 -11.04 1.53
CA LEU A 91 -7.39 -10.80 2.48
C LEU A 91 -7.85 -11.08 3.92
N PHE A 92 -8.98 -10.54 4.37
CA PHE A 92 -9.56 -10.77 5.70
C PHE A 92 -9.92 -12.24 5.92
N ILE A 93 -10.43 -12.95 4.91
CA ILE A 93 -10.66 -14.41 4.99
C ILE A 93 -9.33 -15.17 5.20
N ARG A 94 -8.22 -14.67 4.64
CA ARG A 94 -6.87 -15.22 4.87
C ARG A 94 -6.24 -14.78 6.20
N LEU A 95 -6.67 -13.64 6.76
CA LEU A 95 -6.15 -13.03 7.99
C LEU A 95 -7.06 -13.24 9.22
N GLY A 96 -8.11 -14.06 9.10
CA GLY A 96 -9.20 -14.21 10.07
C GLY A 96 -8.83 -14.32 11.55
N PRO A 97 -7.71 -14.93 11.97
CA PRO A 97 -7.34 -14.99 13.40
C PRO A 97 -6.71 -13.71 13.97
N LEU A 98 -6.34 -12.71 13.16
CA LEU A 98 -5.48 -11.59 13.57
C LEU A 98 -6.10 -10.20 13.42
N ALA A 99 -7.35 -10.11 12.94
CA ALA A 99 -8.05 -8.83 12.77
C ALA A 99 -8.58 -8.22 14.07
N SER A 100 -8.41 -8.88 15.23
CA SER A 100 -8.82 -8.39 16.54
C SER A 100 -7.79 -7.48 17.24
N GLU A 101 -6.60 -7.30 16.65
CA GLU A 101 -5.47 -6.58 17.29
C GLU A 101 -4.90 -5.42 16.46
N LEU A 102 -5.62 -4.97 15.42
CA LEU A 102 -5.28 -3.78 14.60
C LEU A 102 -6.39 -2.75 14.66
#